data_AF-A0A0N4T7U4-F1
#
_entry.id   AF-A0A0N4T7U4-F1
#
_cell.length_a   1.000
_cell.length_b   1.000
_cell.length_c   1.000
_cell.angle_alpha   90.00
_cell.angle_beta   90.00
_cell.angle_gamma   90.00
#
_symmetry.space_group_name_H-M   'P 1'
#
loop_
_entity.id
_entity.type
_entity.pdbx_description
1 polymer ?
#
loop_
_entity_poly.entity_id
_entity_poly.type
_entity_poly.pdbx_seq_one_letter_code
_entity_poly.pdbx_strand_id
1 'polypeptide(L)'
;MTMIQFVFFIGWLKVAQALLNPFGDDDDDFECNYLIDKNLTQSFCIADNYDRVPDIRPDLFWQSQKVLPTSGNTLLNGSTVDFKTTKHNRPTQTANPEKTMQKITWNHYGNYITEIIIIT
;
A
#
# COMPACT_ATOMS: atom_id res chain seq x y z
N MET A 1 -13.20 -34.73 31.69
CA MET A 1 -12.15 -35.13 30.73
C MET A 1 -12.73 -35.77 29.46
N THR A 2 -13.71 -36.66 29.55
CA THR A 2 -14.31 -37.35 28.38
C THR A 2 -14.97 -36.41 27.36
N MET A 3 -15.69 -35.36 27.80
CA MET A 3 -16.29 -34.39 26.87
C MET A 3 -15.24 -33.61 26.07
N ILE A 4 -14.17 -33.15 26.71
CA ILE A 4 -13.09 -32.42 26.02
C ILE A 4 -12.40 -33.33 25.01
N GLN A 5 -12.09 -34.56 25.42
CA GLN A 5 -11.50 -35.57 24.54
C GLN A 5 -12.43 -35.89 23.34
N PHE A 6 -13.74 -35.98 23.57
CA PHE A 6 -14.73 -36.19 22.52
C PHE A 6 -14.75 -35.03 21.51
N VAL A 7 -14.75 -33.78 21.98
CA VAL A 7 -14.70 -32.61 21.10
C VAL A 7 -13.42 -32.57 20.26
N PHE A 8 -12.26 -32.93 20.83
CA PHE A 8 -11.02 -33.00 20.06
C PHE A 8 -11.08 -34.05 18.93
N PHE A 9 -11.51 -35.27 19.24
CA PHE A 9 -11.54 -36.34 18.23
C PHE A 9 -12.62 -36.12 17.17
N ILE A 10 -13.84 -35.76 17.57
CA ILE A 10 -14.92 -35.50 16.62
C ILE A 10 -14.68 -34.19 15.88
N GLY A 11 -14.15 -33.15 16.54
CA GLY A 11 -13.79 -31.89 15.91
C GLY A 11 -12.75 -32.08 14.81
N TRP A 12 -11.67 -32.82 15.07
CA TRP A 12 -10.66 -33.12 14.06
C TRP A 12 -11.25 -33.96 12.91
N LEU A 13 -12.06 -34.98 13.22
CA LEU A 13 -12.76 -35.75 12.20
C LEU A 13 -13.66 -34.87 11.32
N LYS A 14 -14.36 -33.91 11.92
CA LYS A 14 -15.26 -32.97 11.22
C LYS A 14 -14.50 -32.03 10.30
N VAL A 15 -13.34 -31.54 10.70
CA VAL A 15 -12.46 -30.76 9.81
C VAL A 15 -12.02 -31.59 8.60
N ALA A 16 -11.61 -32.84 8.82
CA ALA A 16 -11.25 -33.72 7.71
C ALA A 16 -12.45 -34.04 6.80
N GLN A 17 -13.65 -34.14 7.37
CA GLN A 17 -14.89 -34.35 6.62
C GLN A 17 -15.24 -33.13 5.75
N ALA A 18 -15.17 -31.93 6.31
CA ALA A 18 -15.43 -30.69 5.57
C ALA A 18 -14.46 -30.52 4.39
N LEU A 19 -13.18 -30.84 4.60
CA LEU A 19 -12.15 -30.73 3.56
C LEU A 19 -12.13 -31.91 2.58
N LEU A 20 -12.94 -32.95 2.78
CA LEU A 20 -12.93 -34.15 1.93
C LEU A 20 -13.45 -33.85 0.52
N ASN A 21 -14.44 -32.95 0.41
CA ASN A 21 -14.96 -32.47 -0.86
C ASN A 21 -15.18 -30.95 -0.81
N PRO A 22 -14.14 -30.13 -1.06
CA PRO A 22 -14.22 -28.67 -0.94
C PRO A 22 -14.98 -27.97 -2.08
N PHE A 23 -15.65 -28.75 -2.94
CA PHE A 23 -16.42 -28.28 -4.10
C PHE A 23 -17.92 -28.60 -3.94
N GLY A 24 -18.37 -28.80 -2.70
CA GLY A 24 -19.78 -28.98 -2.37
C GLY A 24 -20.51 -27.64 -2.27
N ASP A 25 -21.49 -27.60 -1.37
CA ASP A 25 -22.36 -26.45 -1.09
C ASP A 25 -22.33 -26.12 0.42
N ASP A 26 -21.32 -26.64 1.14
CA ASP A 26 -21.12 -26.34 2.56
C ASP A 26 -20.57 -24.92 2.73
N ASP A 27 -20.80 -24.32 3.90
CA ASP A 27 -20.49 -22.91 4.19
C ASP A 27 -19.00 -22.56 4.02
N ASP A 28 -18.12 -23.55 4.21
CA ASP A 28 -16.66 -23.43 4.15
C ASP A 28 -16.06 -23.94 2.82
N ASP A 29 -16.90 -24.34 1.85
CA ASP A 29 -16.48 -24.79 0.53
C ASP A 29 -16.04 -23.63 -0.38
N PHE A 30 -15.37 -23.96 -1.49
CA PHE A 30 -15.04 -22.96 -2.48
C PHE A 30 -16.28 -22.45 -3.20
N GLU A 31 -16.44 -21.12 -3.24
CA GLU A 31 -17.47 -20.45 -4.05
C GLU A 31 -17.12 -20.50 -5.56
N CYS A 32 -17.24 -21.68 -6.17
CA CYS A 32 -16.87 -21.91 -7.55
C CYS A 32 -17.74 -21.14 -8.55
N ASN A 33 -19.03 -20.98 -8.27
CA ASN A 33 -19.94 -20.22 -9.15
C ASN A 33 -19.47 -18.77 -9.28
N TYR A 34 -19.13 -18.13 -8.16
CA TYR A 34 -18.52 -16.80 -8.17
C TYR A 34 -17.23 -16.76 -8.98
N LEU A 35 -16.34 -17.74 -8.80
CA LEU A 35 -15.07 -17.77 -9.54
C LEU A 35 -15.29 -17.90 -11.05
N ILE A 36 -16.26 -18.73 -11.48
CA ILE A 36 -16.62 -18.89 -12.88
C ILE A 36 -17.16 -17.57 -13.44
N ASP A 37 -18.14 -16.96 -12.79
CA ASP A 37 -18.77 -15.71 -13.23
C ASP A 37 -17.75 -14.57 -13.30
N LYS A 38 -16.91 -14.43 -12.27
CA LYS A 38 -15.84 -13.44 -12.20
C LYS A 38 -14.83 -13.63 -13.32
N ASN A 39 -14.37 -14.87 -13.53
CA ASN A 39 -13.35 -15.15 -14.55
C ASN A 39 -13.90 -14.97 -15.96
N LEU A 40 -15.14 -15.38 -16.22
CA LEU A 40 -15.80 -15.18 -17.51
C LEU A 40 -15.98 -13.70 -17.83
N THR A 41 -16.46 -12.93 -16.86
CA THR A 41 -16.63 -11.47 -17.01
C THR A 41 -15.29 -10.78 -17.24
N GLN A 42 -14.28 -11.13 -16.45
CA GLN A 42 -12.95 -10.52 -16.52
C GLN A 42 -12.23 -10.89 -17.83
N SER A 43 -12.34 -12.13 -18.30
CA SER A 43 -11.70 -12.55 -19.55
C SER A 43 -12.30 -11.84 -20.76
N PHE A 44 -13.63 -11.68 -20.82
CA PHE A 44 -14.28 -10.88 -21.86
C PHE A 44 -13.87 -9.41 -21.77
N CYS A 45 -13.85 -8.82 -20.58
CA CYS A 45 -13.40 -7.44 -20.41
C CYS A 45 -11.97 -7.24 -20.92
N ILE A 46 -11.05 -8.18 -20.66
CA ILE A 46 -9.68 -8.09 -21.16
C ILE A 46 -9.64 -8.22 -22.69
N ALA A 47 -10.34 -9.22 -23.24
CA ALA A 47 -10.36 -9.47 -24.68
C ALA A 47 -10.98 -8.31 -25.47
N ASP A 48 -12.08 -7.72 -24.99
CA ASP A 48 -12.78 -6.60 -25.64
C ASP A 48 -11.98 -5.29 -25.58
N ASN A 49 -11.05 -5.16 -24.62
CA ASN A 49 -10.25 -3.95 -24.41
C ASN A 49 -8.76 -4.14 -24.79
N TYR A 50 -8.44 -5.09 -25.68
CA TYR A 50 -7.05 -5.50 -25.98
C TYR A 50 -6.11 -4.37 -26.46
N ASP A 51 -6.63 -3.30 -27.07
CA ASP A 51 -5.85 -2.17 -27.60
C ASP A 51 -6.11 -0.84 -26.87
N ARG A 52 -6.72 -0.90 -25.69
CA ARG A 52 -7.04 0.28 -24.87
C ARG A 52 -6.01 0.50 -23.78
N VAL A 53 -4.78 0.82 -24.19
CA VAL A 53 -3.70 1.15 -23.26
C VAL A 53 -3.84 2.60 -22.75
N PRO A 54 -3.57 2.87 -21.46
CA PRO A 54 -3.48 4.23 -20.95
C PRO A 54 -2.32 5.02 -21.60
N ASP A 55 -2.46 6.35 -21.67
CA ASP A 55 -1.37 7.22 -22.11
C ASP A 55 -0.13 7.08 -21.22
N ILE A 56 1.04 7.00 -21.85
CA ILE A 56 2.33 7.01 -21.13
C ILE A 56 2.56 8.42 -20.58
N ARG A 57 2.67 8.54 -19.25
CA ARG A 57 2.98 9.79 -18.54
C ARG A 57 4.02 9.51 -17.46
N PRO A 58 4.92 10.46 -17.16
CA PRO A 58 5.83 10.31 -16.03
C PRO A 58 5.03 10.12 -14.75
N ASP A 59 5.40 9.13 -13.96
CA ASP A 59 4.77 8.85 -12.68
C ASP A 59 5.23 9.85 -11.61
N LEU A 60 4.62 9.78 -10.42
CA LEU A 60 4.91 10.72 -9.32
C LEU A 60 6.39 10.67 -8.88
N PHE A 61 7.10 9.58 -9.17
CA PHE A 61 8.48 9.36 -8.77
C PHE A 61 9.51 9.59 -9.88
N TRP A 62 9.08 9.96 -11.09
CA TRP A 62 9.95 10.10 -12.26
C TRP A 62 11.19 10.97 -12.03
N GLN A 63 11.07 12.03 -11.23
CA GLN A 63 12.18 12.96 -10.86
C GLN A 63 12.55 12.91 -9.38
N SER A 64 11.96 11.99 -8.60
CA SER A 64 12.12 11.93 -7.15
C SER A 64 12.93 10.71 -6.73
N GLN A 65 14.01 10.92 -5.98
CA GLN A 65 14.75 9.84 -5.33
C GLN A 65 14.06 9.36 -4.03
N LYS A 66 12.91 9.94 -3.67
CA LYS A 66 12.18 9.58 -2.45
C LYS A 66 11.25 8.39 -2.71
N VAL A 67 11.51 7.31 -1.98
CA VAL A 67 10.60 6.16 -1.86
C VAL A 67 9.25 6.63 -1.28
N LEU A 68 8.16 5.98 -1.69
CA LEU A 68 6.83 6.22 -1.10
C LEU A 68 6.93 6.28 0.43
N PRO A 69 6.25 7.24 1.09
CA PRO A 69 6.22 7.27 2.55
C PRO A 69 5.56 5.99 3.04
N THR A 70 6.35 5.04 3.52
CA THR A 70 5.85 3.86 4.21
C THR A 70 5.10 4.34 5.43
N SER A 71 3.81 4.02 5.51
CA SER A 71 3.01 4.19 6.73
C SER A 71 3.56 3.24 7.79
N GLY A 72 4.61 3.67 8.49
CA GLY A 72 5.05 3.09 9.75
C GLY A 72 5.45 1.61 9.71
N ASN A 73 6.64 1.33 9.20
CA ASN A 73 7.59 0.40 9.83
C ASN A 73 8.97 0.72 9.25
N THR A 74 9.92 1.03 10.14
CA THR A 74 11.33 1.15 9.80
C THR A 74 11.72 -0.04 8.93
N LEU A 75 12.39 0.23 7.80
CA LEU A 75 12.93 -0.84 6.96
C LEU A 75 13.65 -1.84 7.87
N LEU A 76 13.25 -3.11 7.81
CA LEU A 76 13.86 -4.18 8.60
C LEU A 76 15.29 -4.37 8.11
N ASN A 77 16.22 -3.57 8.61
CA ASN A 77 17.63 -3.85 8.45
C ASN A 77 17.93 -5.06 9.34
N GLY A 78 18.45 -6.13 8.71
CA GLY A 78 18.58 -7.45 9.32
C GLY A 78 19.35 -7.44 10.66
N SER A 79 19.24 -8.53 11.42
CA SER A 79 19.71 -8.64 12.82
C SER A 79 21.17 -8.28 13.09
N THR A 80 22.03 -8.21 12.07
CA THR A 80 23.47 -7.89 12.18
C THR A 80 23.77 -6.39 12.08
N VAL A 81 22.79 -5.51 11.82
CA VAL A 81 23.08 -4.07 11.76
C VAL A 81 23.24 -3.45 13.16
N ASP A 82 24.46 -3.08 13.50
CA ASP A 82 24.76 -2.38 14.76
C ASP A 82 24.16 -0.97 14.77
N PHE A 83 23.37 -0.67 15.81
CA PHE A 83 22.75 0.64 16.02
C PHE A 83 23.82 1.66 16.45
N LYS A 84 24.36 2.44 15.51
CA LYS A 84 25.24 3.57 15.87
C LYS A 84 24.40 4.72 16.42
N THR A 85 24.36 4.85 17.75
CA THR A 85 23.90 6.07 18.43
C THR A 85 24.85 7.22 18.09
N THR A 86 24.45 8.06 17.13
CA THR A 86 25.13 9.33 16.90
C THR A 86 24.64 10.30 17.98
N LYS A 87 25.52 10.59 18.95
CA LYS A 87 25.28 11.67 19.91
C LYS A 87 25.00 12.96 19.13
N HIS A 88 23.92 13.62 19.50
CA HIS A 88 23.51 14.93 19.02
C HIS A 88 24.70 15.90 19.01
N ASN A 89 25.18 16.25 17.81
CA ASN A 89 26.08 17.38 17.64
C ASN A 89 25.25 18.52 17.04
N ARG A 90 24.99 19.52 17.88
CA ARG A 90 24.28 20.76 17.54
C ARG A 90 25.27 21.63 16.75
N PRO A 91 25.06 21.95 15.47
CA PRO A 91 25.83 23.00 14.85
C PRO A 91 25.25 24.35 15.29
N THR A 92 26.00 25.04 16.16
CA THR A 92 25.87 26.48 16.32
C THR A 92 26.36 27.13 15.02
N GLN A 93 25.46 27.77 14.25
CA GLN A 93 25.85 28.78 13.27
C GLN A 93 24.74 29.85 13.14
N THR A 94 24.98 30.95 13.87
CA THR A 94 24.83 32.37 13.48
C THR A 94 23.68 32.79 12.54
N ALA A 95 22.79 33.66 13.07
CA ALA A 95 21.99 34.63 12.31
C ALA A 95 22.90 35.46 11.38
N ASN A 96 22.52 35.90 10.16
CA ASN A 96 21.39 36.75 9.77
C ASN A 96 21.38 36.93 8.20
N PRO A 97 20.63 37.89 7.63
CA PRO A 97 19.32 37.82 6.96
C PRO A 97 19.46 37.58 5.44
N GLU A 98 18.55 36.89 4.76
CA GLU A 98 17.44 37.51 4.03
C GLU A 98 16.48 36.37 3.67
N LYS A 99 15.32 36.31 4.32
CA LYS A 99 14.29 35.30 3.99
C LYS A 99 13.42 35.85 2.88
N THR A 100 13.70 35.45 1.64
CA THR A 100 12.70 35.54 0.57
C THR A 100 11.78 34.32 0.66
N MET A 101 10.48 34.57 0.81
CA MET A 101 9.47 33.53 0.66
C MET A 101 8.79 33.69 -0.69
N GLN A 102 8.63 32.58 -1.41
CA GLN A 102 7.82 32.54 -2.62
C GLN A 102 6.38 32.22 -2.23
N LYS A 103 5.46 33.15 -2.51
CA LYS A 103 4.03 32.95 -2.29
C LYS A 103 3.41 32.53 -3.62
N ILE A 104 2.79 31.35 -3.64
CA ILE A 104 2.08 30.82 -4.81
C ILE A 104 0.60 31.16 -4.64
N THR A 105 0.04 31.85 -5.64
CA THR A 105 -1.40 32.19 -5.68
C THR A 105 -2.03 31.79 -7.00
N TRP A 106 -3.30 31.39 -6.95
CA TRP A 106 -4.09 31.02 -8.13
C TRP A 106 -4.90 32.21 -8.62
N ASN A 107 -4.90 32.44 -9.94
CA ASN A 107 -5.80 33.43 -10.53
C ASN A 107 -7.19 32.84 -10.81
N HIS A 108 -8.17 33.70 -11.13
CA HIS A 108 -9.56 33.30 -11.39
C HIS A 108 -9.74 32.39 -12.63
N TYR A 109 -8.68 32.21 -13.43
CA TYR A 109 -8.63 31.30 -14.58
C TYR A 109 -7.92 29.97 -14.26
N GLY A 110 -7.53 29.74 -12.99
CA GLY A 110 -6.95 28.47 -12.55
C GLY A 110 -5.47 28.29 -12.89
N ASN A 111 -4.75 29.35 -13.26
CA ASN A 111 -3.29 29.29 -13.48
C ASN A 111 -2.55 29.78 -12.22
N TYR A 112 -1.39 29.17 -11.92
CA TYR A 112 -0.55 29.56 -10.80
C TYR A 112 0.37 30.73 -11.19
N ILE A 113 0.49 31.71 -10.28
CA ILE A 113 1.40 32.84 -10.38
C ILE A 113 2.29 32.82 -9.13
N THR A 114 3.60 32.99 -9.31
CA THR A 114 4.58 33.03 -8.22
C THR A 114 5.07 34.45 -8.01
N GLU A 115 4.91 34.97 -6.79
CA GLU A 115 5.48 36.26 -6.38
C GLU A 115 6.54 36.05 -5.30
N ILE A 116 7.70 36.67 -5.47
CA ILE A 116 8.79 36.65 -4.50
C ILE A 116 8.56 37.80 -3.52
N ILE A 117 8.34 37.48 -2.25
CA ILE A 117 8.17 38.48 -1.18
C ILE A 117 9.43 38.46 -0.31
N ILE A 118 10.08 39.62 -0.22
CA ILE A 118 11.19 39.85 0.70
C ILE A 118 10.57 40.11 2.08
N ILE A 119 10.81 39.23 3.04
CA ILE A 119 10.37 39.44 4.43
C ILE A 119 11.55 40.11 5.15
N THR A 120 11.43 41.43 5.35
CA THR A 120 12.32 42.20 6.24
C THR A 120 12.02 41.88 7.70
#